data_AF-A0A078IXF2-F1
#
_entry.id   AF-A0A078IXF2-F1
#
_cell.length_a   1.000
_cell.length_b   1.000
_cell.length_c   1.000
_cell.angle_alpha   90.00
_cell.angle_beta   90.00
_cell.angle_gamma   90.00
#
_symmetry.space_group_name_H-M   'P 1'
#
loop_
_entity.id
_entity.type
_entity.pdbx_description
1 polymer ?
#
loop_
_entity_poly.entity_id
_entity_poly.type
_entity_poly.pdbx_seq_one_letter_code
_entity_poly.pdbx_strand_id
1 'polypeptide(L)'
;MGNETDKKFTWVIKNFSSWRSKCVRSRTFVVGRCKWSLGAFPRGVDNASCFLSLYLVVPNPESLPSGWRRHAKFSFTVVNQIPGEDSQLREIQYWFDQKDSMQGFQSMIRLSDLNARDSRFLVNGELKIVAEVDVLEVVSELDVPVVATDVVDINGFQVLPSQVESVNILFEKHPNIASNVRAKNSHLRTTYLNILLRLSEILAKSPEEISNSDMVEAYSALRFVINAGFKLDWLEKALKEACEIRIKEIEEKLSDLTEKRADMDALLNSLK
;
A
#
# COMPACT_ATOMS: atom_id res chain seq x y z
N MET A 1 2.78 -32.39 -9.95
CA MET A 1 3.85 -31.86 -9.09
C MET A 1 4.74 -30.99 -9.95
N GLY A 2 4.64 -29.66 -9.83
CA GLY A 2 5.48 -28.70 -10.57
C GLY A 2 6.46 -28.05 -9.59
N ASN A 3 7.76 -28.19 -9.88
CA ASN A 3 8.87 -27.83 -9.02
C ASN A 3 8.96 -26.33 -8.70
N GLU A 4 9.58 -26.06 -7.55
CA GLU A 4 9.83 -24.77 -6.91
C GLU A 4 10.31 -23.66 -7.85
N THR A 5 9.78 -22.47 -7.58
CA THR A 5 10.02 -21.17 -8.19
C THR A 5 11.49 -20.80 -8.31
N ASP A 6 11.91 -20.29 -9.47
CA ASP A 6 13.21 -19.63 -9.66
C ASP A 6 13.34 -18.43 -8.71
N LYS A 7 14.15 -18.60 -7.65
CA LYS A 7 14.40 -17.59 -6.62
C LYS A 7 15.46 -16.57 -7.04
N LYS A 8 16.09 -16.76 -8.21
CA LYS A 8 17.30 -16.05 -8.62
C LYS A 8 16.99 -15.08 -9.75
N PHE A 9 17.49 -13.85 -9.60
CA PHE A 9 17.39 -12.80 -10.59
C PHE A 9 18.79 -12.28 -10.95
N THR A 10 19.15 -12.35 -12.23
CA THR A 10 20.42 -11.81 -12.72
C THR A 10 20.20 -10.46 -13.39
N TRP A 11 20.98 -9.47 -12.98
CA TRP A 11 21.00 -8.13 -13.54
C TRP A 11 22.40 -7.75 -14.02
N VAL A 12 22.51 -7.39 -15.29
CA VAL A 12 23.75 -6.88 -15.88
C VAL A 12 23.59 -5.38 -16.10
N ILE A 13 24.45 -4.59 -15.45
CA ILE A 13 24.54 -3.14 -15.63
C ILE A 13 25.62 -2.87 -16.67
N LYS A 14 25.19 -2.39 -17.83
CA LYS A 14 26.09 -2.03 -18.93
C LYS A 14 26.64 -0.61 -18.75
N ASN A 15 27.84 -0.39 -19.29
CA ASN A 15 28.54 0.90 -19.28
C ASN A 15 28.64 1.49 -17.86
N PHE A 16 28.90 0.66 -16.84
CA PHE A 16 28.80 1.04 -15.41
C PHE A 16 29.58 2.34 -15.10
N SER A 17 30.79 2.47 -15.63
CA SER A 17 31.67 3.63 -15.40
C SER A 17 31.13 4.95 -15.97
N SER A 18 30.24 4.92 -16.97
CA SER A 18 29.67 6.14 -17.58
C SER A 18 28.41 6.66 -16.89
N TRP A 19 27.89 5.96 -15.87
CA TRP A 19 26.67 6.38 -15.19
C TRP A 19 26.90 7.67 -14.39
N ARG A 20 26.08 8.68 -14.71
CA ARG A 20 25.98 9.96 -14.01
C ARG A 20 24.74 10.06 -13.11
N SER A 21 23.76 9.18 -13.31
CA SER A 21 22.55 9.14 -12.47
C SER A 21 22.89 8.68 -11.06
N LYS A 22 22.22 9.28 -10.07
CA LYS A 22 22.37 8.91 -8.65
C LYS A 22 21.97 7.46 -8.38
N CYS A 23 20.95 6.96 -9.09
CA CYS A 23 20.41 5.61 -8.91
C CYS A 23 20.09 4.97 -10.27
N VAL A 24 20.26 3.65 -10.35
CA VAL A 24 19.89 2.79 -11.47
C VAL A 24 18.92 1.73 -10.98
N ARG A 25 17.87 1.44 -11.76
CA ARG A 25 16.91 0.38 -11.43
C ARG A 25 16.92 -0.74 -12.46
N SER A 26 16.75 -1.98 -11.99
CA SER A 26 16.51 -3.13 -12.86
C SER A 26 15.06 -3.14 -13.36
N ARG A 27 14.78 -4.06 -14.30
CA ARG A 27 13.40 -4.49 -14.55
C ARG A 27 12.78 -5.10 -13.30
N THR A 28 11.45 -5.05 -13.21
CA THR A 28 10.69 -5.78 -12.18
C THR A 28 10.73 -7.28 -12.46
N PHE A 29 10.81 -8.07 -11.40
CA PHE A 29 10.73 -9.53 -11.41
C PHE A 29 9.81 -10.03 -10.28
N VAL A 30 9.41 -11.30 -10.33
CA VAL A 30 8.43 -11.88 -9.41
C VAL A 30 9.03 -13.07 -8.69
N VAL A 31 9.03 -13.05 -7.35
CA VAL A 31 9.45 -14.17 -6.49
C VAL A 31 8.49 -14.24 -5.30
N GLY A 32 8.06 -15.45 -4.94
CA GLY A 32 7.08 -15.65 -3.86
C GLY A 32 5.78 -14.89 -4.09
N ARG A 33 5.29 -14.83 -5.35
CA ARG A 33 4.12 -14.04 -5.80
C ARG A 33 4.23 -12.53 -5.58
N CYS A 34 5.38 -12.04 -5.12
CA CYS A 34 5.64 -10.64 -4.87
C CYS A 34 6.46 -10.03 -6.01
N LYS A 35 6.11 -8.80 -6.43
CA LYS A 35 6.92 -8.02 -7.37
C LYS A 35 8.09 -7.38 -6.63
N TRP A 36 9.27 -7.45 -7.24
CA TRP A 36 10.54 -6.91 -6.75
C TRP A 36 11.29 -6.20 -7.88
N SER A 37 12.19 -5.29 -7.53
CA SER A 37 13.18 -4.72 -8.44
C SER A 37 14.47 -4.44 -7.68
N LEU A 38 15.59 -4.31 -8.39
CA LEU A 38 16.87 -3.94 -7.80
C LEU A 38 17.13 -2.46 -8.02
N GLY A 39 17.66 -1.79 -6.99
CA GLY A 39 18.20 -0.44 -7.07
C GLY A 39 19.71 -0.48 -6.81
N ALA A 40 20.49 0.12 -7.70
CA ALA A 40 21.93 0.32 -7.50
C ALA A 40 22.24 1.82 -7.39
N PHE A 41 23.15 2.17 -6.50
CA PHE A 41 23.75 3.50 -6.43
C PHE A 41 25.24 3.35 -6.76
N PRO A 42 25.63 3.52 -8.05
CA PRO A 42 26.99 3.27 -8.51
C PRO A 42 28.07 4.15 -7.87
N ARG A 43 27.66 5.24 -7.20
CA ARG A 43 28.54 6.20 -6.51
C ARG A 43 28.21 6.33 -5.03
N GLY A 44 27.47 5.37 -4.48
CA GLY A 44 26.95 5.43 -3.12
C GLY A 44 25.70 6.32 -2.97
N VAL A 45 25.08 6.26 -1.79
CA VAL A 45 23.83 6.98 -1.47
C VAL A 45 24.05 8.48 -1.26
N ASP A 46 25.22 8.83 -0.72
CA ASP A 46 25.73 10.18 -0.59
C ASP A 46 27.02 10.36 -1.41
N ASN A 47 27.41 11.61 -1.68
CA ASN A 47 28.58 11.92 -2.51
C ASN A 47 29.92 11.60 -1.80
N ALA A 48 29.87 11.16 -0.53
CA ALA A 48 31.04 10.79 0.27
C ALA A 48 31.25 9.26 0.35
N SER A 49 30.24 8.47 0.00
CA SER A 49 30.33 7.02 0.03
C SER A 49 31.22 6.48 -1.08
N CYS A 50 32.26 5.75 -0.68
CA CYS A 50 33.20 5.10 -1.58
C CYS A 50 32.76 3.68 -1.97
N PHE A 51 31.49 3.33 -1.83
CA PHE A 51 30.98 1.98 -2.06
C PHE A 51 29.83 1.96 -3.07
N LEU A 52 29.74 0.86 -3.82
CA LEU A 52 28.52 0.49 -4.51
C LEU A 52 27.47 0.13 -3.46
N SER A 53 26.29 0.74 -3.55
CA SER A 53 25.13 0.35 -2.73
C SER A 53 24.10 -0.40 -3.57
N LEU A 54 23.54 -1.48 -3.03
CA LEU A 54 22.51 -2.29 -3.68
C LEU A 54 21.30 -2.46 -2.76
N TYR A 55 20.12 -2.39 -3.35
CA TYR A 55 18.84 -2.45 -2.66
C TYR A 55 17.85 -3.36 -3.38
N LEU A 56 17.08 -4.10 -2.60
CA LEU A 56 15.87 -4.76 -3.04
C LEU A 56 14.72 -3.79 -2.79
N VAL A 57 13.87 -3.61 -3.79
CA VAL A 57 12.81 -2.60 -3.81
C VAL A 57 11.48 -3.26 -4.12
N VAL A 58 10.47 -2.98 -3.32
CA VAL A 58 9.08 -3.25 -3.66
C VAL A 58 8.57 -2.13 -4.59
N PRO A 59 8.29 -2.41 -5.87
CA PRO A 59 7.87 -1.37 -6.81
C PRO A 59 6.43 -0.93 -6.51
N ASN A 60 6.20 0.39 -6.57
CA ASN A 60 4.89 1.02 -6.36
C ASN A 60 4.19 0.57 -5.05
N PRO A 61 4.82 0.75 -3.87
CA PRO A 61 4.26 0.30 -2.60
C PRO A 61 2.88 0.87 -2.31
N GLU A 62 2.58 2.08 -2.80
CA GLU A 62 1.26 2.74 -2.67
C GLU A 62 0.14 2.05 -3.44
N SER A 63 0.47 1.14 -4.37
CA SER A 63 -0.52 0.36 -5.11
C SER A 63 -0.92 -0.95 -4.40
N LEU A 64 -0.28 -1.26 -3.27
CA LEU A 64 -0.55 -2.45 -2.47
C LEU A 64 -1.62 -2.15 -1.41
N PRO A 65 -2.35 -3.18 -0.92
CA PRO A 65 -3.36 -3.00 0.12
C PRO A 65 -2.81 -2.33 1.38
N SER A 66 -3.64 -1.58 2.09
CA SER A 66 -3.25 -1.00 3.38
C SER A 66 -2.73 -2.08 4.34
N GLY A 67 -1.71 -1.74 5.14
CA GLY A 67 -1.14 -2.66 6.13
C GLY A 67 -0.32 -3.81 5.56
N TRP A 68 0.00 -3.83 4.26
CA TRP A 68 0.83 -4.87 3.67
C TRP A 68 2.21 -4.92 4.31
N ARG A 69 2.72 -6.13 4.53
CA ARG A 69 4.10 -6.41 4.93
C ARG A 69 4.63 -7.64 4.19
N ARG A 70 5.92 -7.69 3.90
CA ARG A 70 6.58 -8.86 3.28
C ARG A 70 7.85 -9.17 4.04
N HIS A 71 7.93 -10.35 4.61
CA HIS A 71 9.13 -10.88 5.19
C HIS A 71 9.91 -11.62 4.11
N ALA A 72 11.09 -11.12 3.75
CA ALA A 72 11.92 -11.75 2.76
C ALA A 72 13.35 -11.89 3.27
N LYS A 73 13.93 -13.05 3.03
CA LYS A 73 15.37 -13.30 3.09
C LYS A 73 15.92 -13.11 1.70
N PHE A 74 16.90 -12.25 1.52
CA PHE A 74 17.48 -12.00 0.22
C PHE A 74 18.98 -11.78 0.28
N SER A 75 19.66 -12.12 -0.81
CA SER A 75 21.09 -11.91 -0.97
C SER A 75 21.40 -11.15 -2.25
N PHE A 76 22.53 -10.45 -2.24
CA PHE A 76 23.16 -9.88 -3.41
C PHE A 76 24.54 -10.49 -3.59
N THR A 77 24.82 -10.95 -4.80
CA THR A 77 26.16 -11.36 -5.24
C THR A 77 26.63 -10.40 -6.33
N VAL A 78 27.70 -9.66 -6.04
CA VAL A 78 28.49 -9.00 -7.08
C VAL A 78 29.40 -10.06 -7.68
N VAL A 79 29.07 -10.47 -8.90
CA VAL A 79 29.67 -11.63 -9.54
C VAL A 79 31.09 -11.29 -9.96
N ASN A 80 32.04 -12.09 -9.46
CA ASN A 80 33.36 -12.17 -10.04
C ASN A 80 33.25 -12.92 -11.37
N GLN A 81 33.66 -12.26 -12.44
CA GLN A 81 33.47 -12.77 -13.80
C GLN A 81 34.65 -13.61 -14.29
N ILE A 82 35.66 -13.83 -13.45
CA ILE A 82 36.75 -14.77 -13.69
C ILE A 82 36.34 -16.16 -13.16
N PRO A 83 36.40 -17.23 -13.97
CA PRO A 83 36.03 -18.57 -13.52
C PRO A 83 36.86 -19.06 -12.33
N GLY A 84 36.20 -19.66 -11.33
CA GLY A 84 36.87 -20.31 -10.18
C GLY A 84 37.24 -19.37 -9.02
N GLU A 85 36.96 -18.08 -9.14
CA GLU A 85 37.27 -17.07 -8.13
C GLU A 85 36.04 -16.61 -7.34
N ASP A 86 36.27 -16.18 -6.10
CA ASP A 86 35.18 -15.83 -5.18
C ASP A 86 34.44 -14.54 -5.61
N SER A 87 33.10 -14.60 -5.52
CA SER A 87 32.21 -13.45 -5.68
C SER A 87 31.89 -12.79 -4.33
N GLN A 88 31.48 -11.52 -4.35
CA GLN A 88 31.11 -10.82 -3.11
C GLN A 88 29.61 -11.00 -2.82
N LEU A 89 29.29 -11.79 -1.79
CA LEU A 89 27.92 -12.08 -1.38
C LEU A 89 27.60 -11.42 -0.04
N ARG A 90 26.41 -10.83 0.07
CA ARG A 90 25.81 -10.40 1.33
C ARG A 90 24.35 -10.80 1.38
N GLU A 91 23.87 -11.19 2.55
CA GLU A 91 22.52 -11.69 2.78
C GLU A 91 21.91 -11.01 4.01
N ILE A 92 20.61 -10.75 3.94
CA ILE A 92 19.83 -10.19 5.04
C ILE A 92 18.40 -10.72 4.97
N GLN A 93 17.74 -10.69 6.12
CA GLN A 93 16.31 -10.94 6.24
C GLN A 93 15.64 -9.68 6.75
N TYR A 94 14.56 -9.25 6.10
CA TYR A 94 13.94 -7.96 6.35
C TYR A 94 12.43 -7.98 6.14
N TRP A 95 11.73 -7.13 6.89
CA TRP A 95 10.31 -6.84 6.73
C TRP A 95 10.13 -5.58 5.91
N PHE A 96 9.55 -5.72 4.72
CA PHE A 96 9.17 -4.61 3.86
C PHE A 96 7.73 -4.20 4.16
N ASP A 97 7.43 -2.91 4.15
CA ASP A 97 6.07 -2.38 4.25
C ASP A 97 5.94 -1.03 3.51
N GLN A 98 4.79 -0.37 3.67
CA GLN A 98 4.52 0.91 2.99
C GLN A 98 5.55 2.00 3.32
N LYS A 99 6.06 2.03 4.56
CA LYS A 99 7.06 3.01 5.00
C LYS A 99 8.47 2.57 4.60
N ASP A 100 8.75 1.28 4.71
CA ASP A 100 10.07 0.68 4.47
C ASP A 100 10.05 -0.27 3.26
N SER A 101 9.80 0.28 2.08
CA SER A 101 9.65 -0.49 0.82
C SER A 101 10.98 -0.80 0.11
N MET A 102 12.11 -0.38 0.68
CA MET A 102 13.44 -0.55 0.09
C MET A 102 14.47 -0.88 1.17
N GLN A 103 15.24 -1.95 0.98
CA GLN A 103 16.30 -2.35 1.90
C GLN A 103 17.46 -3.01 1.16
N GLY A 104 18.68 -2.88 1.68
CA GLY A 104 19.85 -3.57 1.18
C GLY A 104 21.13 -3.15 1.90
N PHE A 105 22.21 -2.99 1.16
CA PHE A 105 23.52 -2.68 1.72
C PHE A 105 24.07 -1.41 1.10
N GLN A 106 24.36 -0.43 1.96
CA GLN A 106 25.07 0.79 1.57
C GLN A 106 26.50 0.50 1.09
N SER A 107 27.14 -0.54 1.66
CA SER A 107 28.53 -0.89 1.43
C SER A 107 28.68 -2.32 0.89
N MET A 108 28.30 -2.56 -0.37
CA MET A 108 28.48 -3.88 -1.00
C MET A 108 29.94 -4.16 -1.35
N ILE A 109 30.53 -3.29 -2.16
CA ILE A 109 31.92 -3.39 -2.62
C ILE A 109 32.50 -1.98 -2.76
N ARG A 110 33.78 -1.79 -2.42
CA ARG A 110 34.44 -0.50 -2.61
C ARG A 110 34.53 -0.18 -4.09
N LEU A 111 34.28 1.08 -4.43
CA LEU A 111 34.41 1.56 -5.80
C LEU A 111 35.85 1.53 -6.29
N SER A 112 36.84 1.65 -5.39
CA SER A 112 38.27 1.45 -5.72
C SER A 112 38.52 0.05 -6.28
N ASP A 113 37.96 -0.97 -5.62
CA ASP A 113 38.20 -2.37 -5.94
C ASP A 113 37.39 -2.77 -7.20
N LEU A 114 36.21 -2.15 -7.35
CA LEU A 114 35.35 -2.35 -8.51
C LEU A 114 35.88 -1.67 -9.78
N ASN A 115 36.55 -0.52 -9.67
CA ASN A 115 37.09 0.24 -10.82
C ASN A 115 38.61 0.05 -11.03
N ALA A 116 39.26 -0.83 -10.27
CA ALA A 116 40.65 -1.19 -10.50
C ALA A 116 40.85 -1.71 -11.94
N ARG A 117 42.04 -1.48 -12.53
CA ARG A 117 42.32 -1.89 -13.92
C ARG A 117 42.23 -3.40 -14.12
N ASP A 118 42.54 -4.15 -13.07
CA ASP A 118 42.47 -5.60 -12.95
C ASP A 118 41.19 -6.06 -12.24
N SER A 119 40.15 -5.21 -12.19
CA SER A 119 38.91 -5.56 -11.51
C SER A 119 38.23 -6.75 -12.18
N ARG A 120 38.16 -7.84 -11.44
CA ARG A 120 37.49 -9.09 -11.80
C ARG A 120 35.96 -9.01 -11.77
N PHE A 121 35.40 -7.92 -11.26
CA PHE A 121 33.95 -7.69 -11.16
C PHE A 121 33.40 -6.90 -12.35
N LEU A 122 34.21 -6.01 -12.93
CA LEU A 122 33.81 -5.14 -14.04
C LEU A 122 34.53 -5.54 -15.32
N VAL A 123 33.93 -6.45 -16.09
CA VAL A 123 34.47 -6.95 -17.37
C VAL A 123 33.77 -6.27 -18.53
N ASN A 124 34.52 -5.69 -19.47
CA ASN A 124 33.99 -4.93 -20.62
C ASN A 124 33.02 -3.80 -20.23
N GLY A 125 33.21 -3.20 -19.05
CA GLY A 125 32.32 -2.16 -18.53
C GLY A 125 30.95 -2.67 -18.07
N GLU A 126 30.77 -3.99 -17.98
CA GLU A 126 29.56 -4.64 -17.49
C GLU A 126 29.75 -5.16 -16.07
N LEU A 127 28.83 -4.79 -15.18
CA LEU A 127 28.76 -5.31 -13.81
C LEU A 127 27.61 -6.30 -13.71
N LYS A 128 27.89 -7.54 -13.29
CA LYS A 128 26.88 -8.57 -13.10
C LYS A 128 26.52 -8.72 -11.63
N ILE A 129 25.24 -8.56 -11.33
CA ILE A 129 24.66 -8.72 -10.00
C ILE A 129 23.66 -9.86 -10.05
N VAL A 130 23.74 -10.75 -9.08
CA VAL A 130 22.72 -11.77 -8.84
C VAL A 130 22.02 -11.42 -7.54
N ALA A 131 20.69 -11.42 -7.56
CA ALA A 131 19.86 -11.35 -6.37
C ALA A 131 19.15 -12.69 -6.19
N GLU A 132 19.20 -13.24 -4.99
CA GLU A 132 18.34 -14.35 -4.61
C GLU A 132 17.35 -13.86 -3.57
N VAL A 133 16.08 -14.19 -3.74
CA VAL A 133 15.00 -13.73 -2.87
C VAL A 133 14.20 -14.95 -2.43
N ASP A 134 13.97 -15.05 -1.13
CA ASP A 134 13.10 -16.05 -0.53
C ASP A 134 12.05 -15.32 0.29
N VAL A 135 10.79 -15.43 -0.12
CA VAL A 135 9.68 -14.78 0.58
C VAL A 135 9.20 -15.74 1.65
N LEU A 136 9.49 -15.40 2.90
CA LEU A 136 9.20 -16.22 4.07
C LEU A 136 7.74 -16.05 4.51
N GLU A 137 7.27 -14.81 4.47
CA GLU A 137 5.93 -14.45 4.92
C GLU A 137 5.43 -13.26 4.10
N VAL A 138 4.15 -13.28 3.77
CA VAL A 138 3.45 -12.13 3.22
C VAL A 138 2.31 -11.88 4.17
N VAL A 139 2.24 -10.65 4.68
CA VAL A 139 1.08 -10.14 5.39
C VAL A 139 0.41 -9.19 4.43
N SER A 140 -0.75 -9.58 3.95
CA SER A 140 -1.76 -8.63 3.48
C SER A 140 -2.77 -8.47 4.61
N GLU A 141 -3.64 -7.45 4.60
CA GLU A 141 -4.82 -7.43 5.48
C GLU A 141 -5.72 -8.69 5.35
N LEU A 142 -5.34 -9.66 4.51
CA LEU A 142 -5.93 -10.99 4.32
C LEU A 142 -5.27 -12.10 5.18
N ASP A 143 -4.22 -11.84 5.98
CA ASP A 143 -3.47 -12.87 6.74
C ASP A 143 -3.77 -12.88 8.26
N VAL A 144 -5.00 -12.55 8.65
CA VAL A 144 -5.66 -13.38 9.68
C VAL A 144 -5.86 -14.75 9.02
N PRO A 145 -5.65 -15.92 9.66
CA PRO A 145 -5.80 -17.21 9.00
C PRO A 145 -7.20 -17.31 8.39
N VAL A 146 -7.29 -17.02 7.09
CA VAL A 146 -8.45 -17.28 6.27
C VAL A 146 -8.41 -18.77 6.06
N VAL A 147 -9.01 -19.50 7.00
CA VAL A 147 -9.82 -20.69 6.67
C VAL A 147 -10.45 -20.36 5.32
N ALA A 148 -10.13 -21.12 4.26
CA ALA A 148 -10.64 -20.89 2.91
C ALA A 148 -12.07 -20.36 3.00
N THR A 149 -12.24 -19.04 2.96
CA THR A 149 -13.56 -18.47 3.13
C THR A 149 -14.15 -18.70 1.77
N ASP A 150 -15.15 -19.57 1.74
CA ASP A 150 -15.99 -19.79 0.58
C ASP A 150 -16.53 -18.42 0.14
N VAL A 151 -15.79 -17.72 -0.72
CA VAL A 151 -16.21 -16.42 -1.22
C VAL A 151 -17.35 -16.68 -2.18
N VAL A 152 -18.48 -16.05 -1.91
CA VAL A 152 -19.70 -16.18 -2.71
C VAL A 152 -19.66 -15.09 -3.78
N ASP A 153 -19.93 -15.46 -5.03
CA ASP A 153 -20.14 -14.46 -6.09
C ASP A 153 -21.60 -13.99 -6.06
N ILE A 154 -21.81 -12.70 -5.85
CA ILE A 154 -23.13 -12.06 -5.94
C ILE A 154 -23.02 -10.97 -6.99
N ASN A 155 -23.71 -11.14 -8.13
CA ASN A 155 -23.74 -10.16 -9.22
C ASN A 155 -22.33 -9.73 -9.72
N GLY A 156 -21.37 -10.66 -9.73
CA GLY A 156 -19.98 -10.40 -10.12
C GLY A 156 -19.15 -9.69 -9.05
N PHE A 157 -19.57 -9.76 -7.78
CA PHE A 157 -18.82 -9.31 -6.62
C PHE A 157 -18.44 -10.51 -5.76
N GLN A 158 -17.15 -10.62 -5.42
CA GLN A 158 -16.68 -11.67 -4.51
C GLN A 158 -16.85 -11.18 -3.08
N VAL A 159 -17.70 -11.84 -2.29
CA VAL A 159 -18.06 -11.43 -0.93
C VAL A 159 -17.84 -12.57 0.07
N LEU A 160 -17.56 -12.22 1.32
CA LEU A 160 -17.45 -13.21 2.40
C LEU A 160 -18.86 -13.75 2.75
N PRO A 161 -18.99 -15.01 3.21
CA PRO A 161 -20.28 -15.57 3.66
C PRO A 161 -21.01 -14.68 4.67
N SER A 162 -20.28 -14.04 5.58
CA SER A 162 -20.83 -13.12 6.58
C SER A 162 -21.41 -11.82 5.98
N GLN A 163 -21.04 -11.46 4.75
CA GLN A 163 -21.48 -10.26 4.07
C GLN A 163 -22.63 -10.51 3.09
N VAL A 164 -22.92 -11.79 2.76
CA VAL A 164 -23.90 -12.19 1.75
C VAL A 164 -25.26 -11.54 1.99
N GLU A 165 -25.74 -11.59 3.23
CA GLU A 165 -27.05 -11.04 3.59
C GLU A 165 -27.12 -9.52 3.37
N SER A 166 -26.14 -8.77 3.88
CA SER A 166 -26.08 -7.32 3.71
C SER A 166 -26.00 -6.91 2.24
N VAL A 167 -25.28 -7.69 1.43
CA VAL A 167 -25.12 -7.44 -0.01
C VAL A 167 -26.41 -7.77 -0.76
N ASN A 168 -27.09 -8.87 -0.44
CA ASN A 168 -28.39 -9.20 -1.00
C ASN A 168 -29.41 -8.10 -0.71
N ILE A 169 -29.53 -7.69 0.56
CA ILE A 169 -30.41 -6.59 0.96
C ILE A 169 -30.08 -5.30 0.18
N LEU A 170 -28.80 -5.00 -0.01
CA LEU A 170 -28.37 -3.83 -0.78
C LEU A 170 -28.84 -3.89 -2.23
N PHE A 171 -28.68 -5.03 -2.90
CA PHE A 171 -29.13 -5.22 -4.28
C PHE A 171 -30.65 -5.33 -4.41
N GLU A 172 -31.36 -5.85 -3.41
CA GLU A 172 -32.83 -5.87 -3.37
C GLU A 172 -33.39 -4.45 -3.26
N LYS A 173 -32.84 -3.64 -2.35
CA LYS A 173 -33.24 -2.23 -2.18
C LYS A 173 -32.81 -1.37 -3.37
N HIS A 174 -31.68 -1.67 -3.99
CA HIS A 174 -31.10 -0.90 -5.08
C HIS A 174 -30.61 -1.78 -6.24
N PRO A 175 -31.51 -2.36 -7.05
CA PRO A 175 -31.14 -3.34 -8.09
C PRO A 175 -30.16 -2.79 -9.15
N ASN A 176 -30.22 -1.49 -9.41
CA ASN A 176 -29.40 -0.83 -10.43
C ASN A 176 -28.12 -0.18 -9.87
N ILE A 177 -27.77 -0.42 -8.59
CA ILE A 177 -26.66 0.26 -7.90
C ILE A 177 -25.33 0.12 -8.65
N ALA A 178 -25.07 -1.03 -9.27
CA ALA A 178 -23.83 -1.32 -9.97
C ALA A 178 -23.94 -1.29 -11.51
N SER A 179 -25.04 -0.78 -12.08
CA SER A 179 -25.34 -0.92 -13.51
C SER A 179 -24.32 -0.22 -14.42
N ASN A 180 -23.67 0.85 -13.95
CA ASN A 180 -22.70 1.64 -14.72
C ASN A 180 -21.25 1.37 -14.30
N VAL A 181 -21.00 0.37 -13.44
CA VAL A 181 -19.66 0.07 -12.91
C VAL A 181 -18.77 -0.46 -14.03
N ARG A 182 -17.72 0.30 -14.34
CA ARG A 182 -16.78 -0.04 -15.44
C ARG A 182 -15.66 -0.99 -15.02
N ALA A 183 -15.48 -1.18 -13.72
CA ALA A 183 -14.45 -2.06 -13.19
C ALA A 183 -14.75 -3.53 -13.56
N LYS A 184 -13.84 -4.14 -14.32
CA LYS A 184 -13.86 -5.57 -14.68
C LYS A 184 -13.09 -6.44 -13.69
N ASN A 185 -12.21 -5.84 -12.88
CA ASN A 185 -11.41 -6.55 -11.89
C ASN A 185 -12.28 -6.87 -10.66
N SER A 186 -12.39 -8.15 -10.29
CA SER A 186 -13.25 -8.58 -9.18
C SER A 186 -12.82 -8.00 -7.84
N HIS A 187 -11.52 -7.89 -7.57
CA HIS A 187 -11.02 -7.34 -6.32
C HIS A 187 -11.36 -5.86 -6.19
N LEU A 188 -11.18 -5.06 -7.25
CA LEU A 188 -11.59 -3.65 -7.25
C LEU A 188 -13.10 -3.51 -7.03
N ARG A 189 -13.91 -4.35 -7.65
CA ARG A 189 -15.37 -4.37 -7.43
C ARG A 189 -15.70 -4.67 -5.97
N THR A 190 -15.05 -5.66 -5.36
CA THR A 190 -15.19 -5.98 -3.92
C THR A 190 -14.74 -4.82 -3.04
N THR A 191 -13.64 -4.12 -3.37
CA THR A 191 -13.21 -2.93 -2.63
C THR A 191 -14.29 -1.85 -2.63
N TYR A 192 -14.88 -1.54 -3.79
CA TYR A 192 -15.97 -0.57 -3.86
C TYR A 192 -17.20 -1.01 -3.05
N LEU A 193 -17.55 -2.30 -3.10
CA LEU A 193 -18.68 -2.84 -2.33
C LEU A 193 -18.44 -2.74 -0.81
N ASN A 194 -17.23 -3.03 -0.34
CA ASN A 194 -16.90 -2.89 1.08
C ASN A 194 -16.97 -1.43 1.55
N ILE A 195 -16.60 -0.47 0.70
CA ILE A 195 -16.78 0.96 0.99
C ILE A 195 -18.28 1.28 1.10
N LEU A 196 -19.12 0.76 0.21
CA LEU A 196 -20.58 0.96 0.28
C LEU A 196 -21.19 0.40 1.58
N LEU A 197 -20.78 -0.80 1.98
CA LEU A 197 -21.24 -1.41 3.22
C LEU A 197 -20.85 -0.54 4.42
N ARG A 198 -19.60 -0.06 4.48
CA ARG A 198 -19.15 0.86 5.55
C ARG A 198 -19.93 2.17 5.56
N LEU A 199 -20.19 2.77 4.41
CA LEU A 199 -21.01 3.98 4.32
C LEU A 199 -22.44 3.74 4.82
N SER A 200 -23.02 2.58 4.50
CA SER A 200 -24.35 2.20 4.99
C SER A 200 -24.37 1.97 6.51
N GLU A 201 -23.29 1.42 7.08
CA GLU A 201 -23.12 1.27 8.53
C GLU A 201 -22.97 2.62 9.22
N ILE A 202 -22.23 3.57 8.64
CA ILE A 202 -22.10 4.93 9.18
C ILE A 202 -23.47 5.60 9.25
N LEU A 203 -24.28 5.47 8.21
CA LEU A 203 -25.65 5.99 8.18
C LEU A 203 -26.61 5.28 9.14
N ALA A 204 -26.27 4.08 9.58
CA ALA A 204 -27.06 3.35 10.57
C ALA A 204 -26.76 3.79 12.02
N LYS A 205 -25.67 4.54 12.26
CA LYS A 205 -25.32 5.07 13.58
C LYS A 205 -26.22 6.25 13.96
N SER A 206 -26.32 6.50 15.28
CA SER A 206 -27.02 7.68 15.78
C SER A 206 -26.26 8.96 15.40
N PRO A 207 -26.92 10.08 15.07
CA PRO A 207 -26.24 11.32 14.70
C PRO A 207 -25.26 11.83 15.76
N GLU A 208 -25.49 11.52 17.04
CA GLU A 208 -24.61 11.89 18.14
C GLU A 208 -23.28 11.14 18.15
N GLU A 209 -23.25 9.93 17.58
CA GLU A 209 -22.09 9.04 17.51
C GLU A 209 -21.21 9.31 16.29
N ILE A 210 -21.71 10.07 15.31
CA ILE A 210 -20.97 10.39 14.09
C ILE A 210 -20.08 11.61 14.35
N SER A 211 -18.77 11.44 14.18
CA SER A 211 -17.83 12.55 14.30
C SER A 211 -17.80 13.42 13.03
N ASN A 212 -17.37 14.67 13.18
CA ASN A 212 -17.19 15.57 12.02
C ASN A 212 -16.15 15.01 11.02
N SER A 213 -15.15 14.27 11.51
CA SER A 213 -14.15 13.61 10.66
C SER A 213 -14.77 12.47 9.86
N ASP A 214 -15.62 11.65 10.49
CA ASP A 214 -16.30 10.53 9.84
C ASP A 214 -17.20 11.03 8.70
N MET A 215 -17.85 12.18 8.88
CA MET A 215 -18.66 12.80 7.82
C MET A 215 -17.84 13.20 6.60
N VAL A 216 -16.70 13.87 6.80
CA VAL A 216 -15.83 14.30 5.69
C VAL A 216 -15.24 13.09 4.96
N GLU A 217 -14.83 12.06 5.69
CA GLU A 217 -14.34 10.82 5.12
C GLU A 217 -15.44 10.08 4.35
N ALA A 218 -16.66 10.03 4.90
CA ALA A 218 -17.81 9.41 4.24
C ALA A 218 -18.15 10.09 2.91
N TYR A 219 -18.15 11.42 2.84
CA TYR A 219 -18.35 12.15 1.58
C TYR A 219 -17.23 11.91 0.57
N SER A 220 -15.98 11.86 1.04
CA SER A 220 -14.82 11.58 0.19
C SER A 220 -14.91 10.18 -0.41
N ALA A 221 -15.26 9.19 0.41
CA ALA A 221 -15.49 7.81 0.01
C ALA A 221 -16.69 7.68 -0.95
N LEU A 222 -17.81 8.32 -0.65
CA LEU A 222 -19.00 8.36 -1.53
C LEU A 222 -18.63 8.84 -2.93
N ARG A 223 -17.94 9.99 -3.02
CA ARG A 223 -17.53 10.57 -4.32
C ARG A 223 -16.58 9.66 -5.09
N PHE A 224 -15.68 8.98 -4.39
CA PHE A 224 -14.79 7.99 -4.99
C PHE A 224 -15.56 6.82 -5.61
N VAL A 225 -16.59 6.30 -4.94
CA VAL A 225 -17.41 5.20 -5.45
C VAL A 225 -18.35 5.63 -6.58
N ILE A 226 -18.92 6.85 -6.52
CA ILE A 226 -19.70 7.44 -7.64
C ILE A 226 -18.85 7.53 -8.91
N ASN A 227 -17.60 8.00 -8.80
CA ASN A 227 -16.66 8.09 -9.92
C ASN A 227 -16.35 6.71 -10.54
N ALA A 228 -16.50 5.62 -9.79
CA ALA A 228 -16.35 4.26 -10.29
C ALA A 228 -17.58 3.75 -11.07
N GLY A 229 -18.67 4.52 -11.09
CA GLY A 229 -19.89 4.24 -11.84
C GLY A 229 -21.01 3.60 -11.02
N PHE A 230 -20.96 3.65 -9.68
CA PHE A 230 -22.10 3.24 -8.86
C PHE A 230 -23.16 4.34 -8.82
N LYS A 231 -24.44 3.94 -8.83
CA LYS A 231 -25.59 4.84 -8.71
C LYS A 231 -25.99 4.96 -7.24
N LEU A 232 -25.60 6.06 -6.61
CA LEU A 232 -25.67 6.25 -5.15
C LEU A 232 -26.46 7.49 -4.74
N ASP A 233 -27.38 7.97 -5.58
CA ASP A 233 -28.16 9.19 -5.31
C ASP A 233 -28.92 9.12 -3.97
N TRP A 234 -29.42 7.93 -3.62
CA TRP A 234 -30.08 7.68 -2.35
C TRP A 234 -29.14 7.82 -1.15
N LEU A 235 -27.88 7.37 -1.29
CA LEU A 235 -26.87 7.39 -0.24
C LEU A 235 -26.31 8.80 -0.05
N GLU A 236 -26.12 9.53 -1.15
CA GLU A 236 -25.77 10.95 -1.13
C GLU A 236 -26.83 11.79 -0.40
N LYS A 237 -28.10 11.55 -0.74
CA LYS A 237 -29.23 12.21 -0.07
C LYS A 237 -29.27 11.88 1.43
N ALA A 238 -29.13 10.61 1.79
CA ALA A 238 -29.14 10.17 3.18
C ALA A 238 -27.98 10.77 4.00
N LEU A 239 -26.77 10.81 3.43
CA LEU A 239 -25.60 11.45 4.07
C LEU A 239 -25.82 12.96 4.27
N LYS A 240 -26.46 13.62 3.31
CA LYS A 240 -26.80 15.04 3.43
C LYS A 240 -27.79 15.29 4.57
N GLU A 241 -28.86 14.51 4.63
CA GLU A 241 -29.86 14.60 5.70
C GLU A 241 -29.23 14.35 7.08
N ALA A 242 -28.35 13.34 7.19
CA ALA A 242 -27.62 13.06 8.42
C ALA A 242 -26.72 14.23 8.86
N CYS A 243 -26.03 14.89 7.91
CA CYS A 243 -25.25 16.10 8.21
C CYS A 243 -26.12 17.26 8.68
N GLU A 244 -27.26 17.48 8.04
CA GLU A 244 -28.18 18.57 8.43
C GLU A 244 -28.72 18.36 9.85
N ILE A 245 -29.06 17.11 10.22
CA ILE A 245 -29.47 16.77 11.58
C ILE A 245 -28.35 17.07 12.58
N ARG A 246 -27.12 16.65 12.27
CA ARG A 246 -25.97 16.86 13.15
C ARG A 246 -25.64 18.34 13.34
N ILE A 247 -25.76 19.16 12.29
CA ILE A 247 -25.56 20.60 12.39
C ILE A 247 -26.56 21.21 13.37
N LYS A 248 -27.84 20.86 13.26
CA LYS A 248 -28.89 21.36 14.17
C LYS A 248 -28.62 20.98 15.63
N GLU A 249 -28.19 19.76 15.91
CA GLU A 249 -27.82 19.35 17.28
C GLU A 249 -26.66 20.17 17.86
N ILE A 250 -25.67 20.51 17.03
CA ILE A 250 -24.54 21.34 17.45
C ILE A 250 -25.01 22.77 17.70
N GLU A 251 -25.90 23.31 16.85
CA GLU A 251 -26.50 24.64 17.03
C GLU A 251 -27.31 24.72 18.33
N GLU A 252 -28.11 23.71 18.65
CA GLU A 252 -28.85 23.63 19.92
C GLU A 252 -27.89 23.59 21.12
N LYS A 253 -26.87 22.74 21.09
CA LYS A 253 -25.85 22.66 22.16
C LYS A 253 -25.09 23.98 22.34
N LEU A 254 -24.81 24.69 21.25
CA LEU A 254 -24.17 26.00 21.30
C LEU A 254 -25.08 27.03 21.95
N SER A 255 -26.38 27.02 21.62
CA SER A 255 -27.39 27.90 22.23
C SER A 255 -27.43 27.72 23.75
N ASP A 256 -27.51 26.47 24.23
CA ASP A 256 -27.52 26.14 25.67
C ASP A 256 -26.25 26.63 26.39
N LEU A 257 -25.09 26.49 25.74
CA LEU A 257 -23.82 26.95 26.31
C LEU A 257 -23.72 28.47 26.33
N THR A 258 -24.27 29.17 25.34
CA THR A 258 -24.31 30.64 25.34
C THR A 258 -25.20 31.19 26.44
N GLU A 259 -26.34 30.56 26.72
CA GLU A 259 -27.21 30.95 27.84
C GLU A 259 -26.50 30.77 29.19
N LYS A 260 -25.90 29.59 29.42
CA LYS A 260 -25.11 29.32 30.64
C LYS A 260 -23.96 30.31 30.84
N ARG A 261 -23.33 30.74 29.75
CA ARG A 261 -22.27 31.76 29.82
C ARG A 261 -22.83 33.12 30.22
N ALA A 262 -23.96 33.53 29.67
CA ALA A 262 -24.62 34.79 30.01
C ALA A 262 -25.01 34.84 31.50
N ASP A 263 -25.54 33.75 32.04
CA ASP A 263 -25.86 33.62 33.47
C ASP A 263 -24.61 33.80 34.35
N MET A 264 -23.50 33.19 33.94
CA MET A 264 -22.23 33.28 34.67
C MET A 264 -21.64 34.69 34.62
N ASP A 265 -21.71 35.36 33.47
CA ASP A 265 -21.26 36.74 33.30
C ASP A 265 -22.13 37.70 34.13
N ALA A 266 -23.45 37.47 34.23
CA ALA A 266 -24.35 38.23 35.08
C ALA A 266 -24.01 38.07 36.57
N LEU A 267 -23.74 36.84 37.03
CA LEU A 267 -23.25 36.57 38.38
C LEU A 267 -21.93 37.28 38.66
N LEU A 268 -20.97 37.22 37.75
CA LEU A 268 -19.67 37.88 37.92
C LEU A 268 -19.80 39.41 38.04
N ASN A 269 -20.68 40.02 37.26
CA ASN A 269 -20.93 41.46 37.33
C ASN A 269 -21.64 41.86 38.64
N SER A 270 -22.47 40.99 39.21
CA SER A 270 -23.10 41.24 40.53
C SER A 270 -22.12 41.23 41.70
N LEU A 271 -20.91 40.68 41.51
CA LEU A 271 -19.85 40.59 42.52
C LEU A 271 -18.86 41.78 42.48
N LYS A 272 -19.00 42.72 41.52
CA LYS A 272 -18.20 43.93 41.39
C LYS A 272 -18.93 45.14 41.96
#